data_AF-A0A1M2UTI2-F1
#
_entry.id   AF-A0A1M2UTI2-F1
#
_cell.length_a   1.000
_cell.length_b   1.000
_cell.length_c   1.000
_cell.angle_alpha   90.00
_cell.angle_beta   90.00
_cell.angle_gamma   90.00
#
_symmetry.space_group_name_H-M   'P 1'
#
loop_
_entity.id
_entity.type
_entity.pdbx_description
1 polymer ?
#
loop_
_entity_poly.entity_id
_entity_poly.type
_entity_poly.pdbx_seq_one_letter_code
_entity_poly.pdbx_strand_id
1 'polypeptide(L)'
;MSKKLQALVVAIVSLPVSTEAGLQPISDEQMSEVTGQAFLSVDRQYHPDPDNTTSYTRVNLGMDIEIQTNVDVLELGRYDREGEKAGSSDVLIRDFALGYINNQAYYQRNPKAARQYRPDGSSYNENEIVPFMIDNPFFEFAFDEATNEVVGVRLGFGDAMGVLSGKIETLTGNVNVDIIDRGEGLRDASSSGNFFDQLIVLLTPLLEGGSPLATKAQLVYGDDNDPRVGELDPIRAEYIGIPNGEKFVLENAGSFTRWSVKNLIGWGSSSEIEVPNCSFFSCGSGDIYVYADGCRVLGIDACFDLDIYNSFPIGQVEEVNGERRLTGPADGAFISFQTKDLDWLKDVKKSDLTVEDFIRATSGAFFNIPNGATEVNLNEALNGTDRYRTEYIDRGRGLF
;
A
#
# COMPACT_ATOMS: atom_id res chain seq x y z
N MET A 1 -3.86 110.68 -4.89
CA MET A 1 -2.81 110.68 -3.85
C MET A 1 -2.32 109.26 -3.66
N SER A 2 -1.03 109.06 -3.88
CA SER A 2 -0.30 107.79 -3.82
C SER A 2 -0.20 107.24 -2.39
N LYS A 3 -0.28 105.92 -2.23
CA LYS A 3 0.78 105.14 -1.58
C LYS A 3 0.65 103.64 -1.89
N LYS A 4 1.68 103.13 -2.54
CA LYS A 4 1.97 101.74 -2.88
C LYS A 4 2.20 100.91 -1.61
N LEU A 5 1.74 99.65 -1.58
CA LEU A 5 2.33 98.61 -0.75
C LEU A 5 2.63 97.39 -1.64
N GLN A 6 3.86 96.92 -1.56
CA GLN A 6 4.49 95.96 -2.45
C GLN A 6 4.00 94.53 -2.18
N ALA A 7 3.64 93.81 -3.24
CA ALA A 7 3.49 92.36 -3.23
C ALA A 7 4.86 91.73 -3.47
N LEU A 8 5.35 90.91 -2.54
CA LEU A 8 6.50 90.03 -2.71
C LEU A 8 5.95 88.60 -2.88
N VAL A 9 5.95 88.11 -4.12
CA VAL A 9 5.67 86.71 -4.46
C VAL A 9 6.98 85.95 -4.30
N VAL A 10 7.07 85.07 -3.29
CA VAL A 10 8.15 84.09 -3.17
C VAL A 10 7.73 82.85 -3.96
N ALA A 11 8.41 82.61 -5.08
CA ALA A 11 8.25 81.41 -5.89
C ALA A 11 8.98 80.23 -5.22
N ILE A 12 8.24 79.17 -4.89
CA ILE A 12 8.80 77.88 -4.48
C ILE A 12 9.27 77.18 -5.76
N VAL A 13 10.59 77.06 -5.92
CA VAL A 13 11.21 76.24 -6.97
C VAL A 13 11.24 74.80 -6.47
N SER A 14 10.36 73.96 -7.01
CA SER A 14 10.41 72.51 -6.86
C SER A 14 11.56 71.94 -7.70
N LEU A 15 12.63 71.50 -7.03
CA LEU A 15 13.69 70.70 -7.66
C LEU A 15 13.17 69.25 -7.87
N PRO A 16 13.39 68.64 -9.04
CA PRO A 16 13.11 67.21 -9.22
C PRO A 16 14.17 66.37 -8.49
N VAL A 17 13.72 65.44 -7.64
CA VAL A 17 14.56 64.37 -7.12
C VAL A 17 14.59 63.28 -8.18
N SER A 18 15.73 63.12 -8.85
CA SER A 18 15.98 61.98 -9.71
C SER A 18 16.21 60.75 -8.83
N THR A 19 15.20 59.90 -8.67
CA THR A 19 15.39 58.55 -8.16
C THR A 19 16.02 57.70 -9.28
N GLU A 20 17.34 57.54 -9.23
CA GLU A 20 18.07 56.54 -9.99
C GLU A 20 17.73 55.15 -9.42
N ALA A 21 16.64 54.55 -9.91
CA ALA A 21 16.35 53.14 -9.69
C ALA A 21 17.21 52.30 -10.65
N GLY A 22 18.51 52.24 -10.38
CA GLY A 22 19.42 51.33 -11.06
C GLY A 22 19.25 49.91 -10.51
N LEU A 23 19.07 48.93 -11.39
CA LEU A 23 19.18 47.51 -11.03
C LEU A 23 20.65 47.24 -10.66
N GLN A 24 20.97 47.21 -9.37
CA GLN A 24 22.26 46.72 -8.89
C GLN A 24 22.24 45.19 -8.88
N PRO A 25 23.25 44.52 -9.48
CA PRO A 25 23.43 43.09 -9.30
C PRO A 25 23.61 42.78 -7.81
N ILE A 26 22.93 41.76 -7.32
CA ILE A 26 23.13 41.25 -5.96
C ILE A 26 24.58 40.78 -5.79
N SER A 27 25.23 41.16 -4.68
CA SER A 27 26.61 40.72 -4.43
C SER A 27 26.65 39.28 -3.91
N ASP A 28 27.78 38.59 -4.09
CA ASP A 28 27.98 37.23 -3.57
C ASP A 28 27.79 37.15 -2.04
N GLU A 29 28.12 38.23 -1.31
CA GLU A 29 27.88 38.37 0.14
C GLU A 29 26.38 38.39 0.47
N GLN A 30 25.58 39.09 -0.34
CA GLN A 30 24.12 39.12 -0.22
C GLN A 30 23.47 37.81 -0.70
N MET A 31 24.06 37.12 -1.69
CA MET A 31 23.67 35.76 -2.05
C MET A 31 24.00 34.75 -0.95
N SER A 32 25.08 34.97 -0.18
CA SER A 32 25.42 34.15 0.99
C SER A 32 24.44 34.35 2.15
N GLU A 33 23.81 35.51 2.27
CA GLU A 33 22.72 35.75 3.24
C GLU A 33 21.40 35.10 2.78
N VAL A 34 21.24 34.86 1.48
CA VAL A 34 20.16 34.02 0.94
C VAL A 34 20.59 32.55 1.08
N THR A 35 20.46 32.02 2.30
CA THR A 35 20.37 30.57 2.49
C THR A 35 19.02 30.13 1.91
N GLY A 36 18.99 29.82 0.62
CA GLY A 36 17.88 29.06 0.07
C GLY A 36 17.85 27.72 0.80
N GLN A 37 16.80 27.46 1.57
CA GLN A 37 16.44 26.10 1.92
C GLN A 37 16.16 25.41 0.59
N ALA A 38 17.17 24.74 0.03
CA ALA A 38 16.96 23.97 -1.19
C ALA A 38 16.02 22.83 -0.82
N PHE A 39 14.73 23.04 -1.05
CA PHE A 39 13.66 22.03 -0.91
C PHE A 39 13.93 20.82 -1.82
N LEU A 40 14.77 21.00 -2.85
CA LEU A 40 15.16 19.96 -3.79
C LEU A 40 16.57 19.42 -3.46
N SER A 41 16.70 18.14 -3.10
CA SER A 41 17.99 17.45 -3.05
C SER A 41 18.13 16.51 -4.25
N VAL A 42 19.37 16.34 -4.72
CA VAL A 42 19.69 15.38 -5.79
C VAL A 42 20.76 14.44 -5.30
N ASP A 43 20.45 13.15 -5.30
CA ASP A 43 21.30 12.09 -4.79
C ASP A 43 21.54 11.07 -5.90
N ARG A 44 22.79 10.62 -6.06
CA ARG A 44 23.15 9.56 -7.00
C ARG A 44 23.66 8.35 -6.25
N GLN A 45 23.06 7.19 -6.51
CA GLN A 45 23.42 5.90 -5.92
C GLN A 45 23.65 4.86 -7.01
N TYR A 46 24.41 3.82 -6.71
CA TYR A 46 24.66 2.68 -7.60
C TYR A 46 24.07 1.42 -6.98
N HIS A 47 23.67 0.46 -7.81
CA HIS A 47 23.24 -0.84 -7.31
C HIS A 47 24.42 -1.54 -6.59
N PRO A 48 24.20 -2.17 -5.42
CA PRO A 48 25.29 -2.79 -4.64
C PRO A 48 25.84 -4.09 -5.25
N ASP A 49 25.07 -4.76 -6.10
CA ASP A 49 25.54 -5.94 -6.86
C ASP A 49 26.57 -5.52 -7.93
N PRO A 50 27.81 -6.05 -7.89
CA PRO A 50 28.85 -5.72 -8.86
C PRO A 50 28.51 -6.11 -10.31
N ASP A 51 27.59 -7.06 -10.52
CA ASP A 51 27.16 -7.49 -11.86
C ASP A 51 26.00 -6.63 -12.41
N ASN A 52 25.43 -5.73 -11.61
CA ASN A 52 24.36 -4.83 -12.01
C ASN A 52 24.90 -3.43 -12.35
N THR A 53 24.81 -3.05 -13.63
CA THR A 53 25.29 -1.75 -14.14
C THR A 53 24.27 -0.62 -13.99
N THR A 54 23.34 -0.69 -13.05
CA THR A 54 22.30 0.34 -12.88
C THR A 54 22.75 1.39 -11.86
N SER A 55 22.62 2.67 -12.23
CA SER A 55 22.70 3.79 -11.30
C SER A 55 21.35 4.50 -11.18
N TYR A 56 21.15 5.19 -10.06
CA TYR A 56 19.91 5.88 -9.76
C TYR A 56 20.19 7.33 -9.42
N THR A 57 19.42 8.24 -9.99
CA THR A 57 19.45 9.66 -9.66
C THR A 57 18.10 10.05 -9.08
N ARG A 58 18.08 10.32 -7.77
CA ARG A 58 16.89 10.72 -7.03
C ARG A 58 16.84 12.23 -6.89
N VAL A 59 15.64 12.78 -7.04
CA VAL A 59 15.31 14.18 -6.83
C VAL A 59 14.25 14.23 -5.73
N ASN A 60 14.67 14.51 -4.50
CA ASN A 60 13.76 14.62 -3.35
C ASN A 60 13.12 16.01 -3.33
N LEU A 61 11.80 16.08 -3.17
CA LEU A 61 11.04 17.34 -3.28
C LEU A 61 10.91 18.12 -1.95
N GLY A 62 11.24 17.48 -0.82
CA GLY A 62 11.25 18.11 0.51
C GLY A 62 9.91 18.70 0.94
N MET A 63 8.80 18.07 0.57
CA MET A 63 7.44 18.55 0.84
C MET A 63 6.59 17.49 1.53
N ASP A 64 5.60 17.95 2.29
CA ASP A 64 4.54 17.12 2.88
C ASP A 64 3.24 17.45 2.15
N ILE A 65 2.57 16.43 1.62
CA ILE A 65 1.37 16.57 0.79
C ILE A 65 0.18 15.94 1.49
N GLU A 66 -0.86 16.73 1.73
CA GLU A 66 -2.19 16.25 2.09
C GLU A 66 -3.11 16.34 0.86
N ILE A 67 -3.59 15.21 0.36
CA ILE A 67 -4.41 15.16 -0.85
C ILE A 67 -5.71 14.37 -0.66
N GLN A 68 -6.78 14.89 -1.26
CA GLN A 68 -7.98 14.12 -1.59
C GLN A 68 -8.14 14.17 -3.11
N THR A 69 -8.12 13.01 -3.77
CA THR A 69 -8.27 12.92 -5.23
C THR A 69 -9.27 11.83 -5.61
N ASN A 70 -9.97 12.04 -6.73
CA ASN A 70 -10.85 11.06 -7.36
C ASN A 70 -10.54 11.04 -8.86
N VAL A 71 -10.28 9.84 -9.39
CA VAL A 71 -9.91 9.58 -10.78
C VAL A 71 -10.82 8.47 -11.30
N ASP A 72 -11.49 8.70 -12.41
CA ASP A 72 -12.44 7.73 -12.99
C ASP A 72 -11.76 6.41 -13.38
N VAL A 73 -10.58 6.50 -14.01
CA VAL A 73 -9.76 5.34 -14.39
C VAL A 73 -8.28 5.70 -14.29
N LEU A 74 -7.51 4.92 -13.52
CA LEU A 74 -6.05 4.88 -13.56
C LEU A 74 -5.63 3.66 -14.39
N GLU A 75 -5.24 3.90 -15.64
CA GLU A 75 -4.77 2.86 -16.56
C GLU A 75 -3.32 3.16 -16.98
N LEU A 76 -2.39 2.26 -16.64
CA LEU A 76 -0.97 2.37 -16.94
C LEU A 76 -0.48 1.10 -17.63
N GLY A 77 0.43 1.24 -18.59
CA GLY A 77 1.06 0.09 -19.25
C GLY A 77 0.11 -0.72 -20.14
N ARG A 78 -0.73 -0.06 -20.93
CA ARG A 78 -1.59 -0.73 -21.92
C ARG A 78 -0.81 -1.11 -23.17
N TYR A 79 -0.47 -2.39 -23.30
CA TYR A 79 0.17 -2.98 -24.48
C TYR A 79 0.01 -4.49 -24.46
N ASP A 80 0.14 -5.13 -25.63
CA ASP A 80 0.09 -6.58 -25.74
C ASP A 80 1.35 -7.21 -25.16
N ARG A 81 1.16 -8.19 -24.27
CA ARG A 81 2.22 -8.92 -23.60
C ARG A 81 1.95 -10.42 -23.78
N GLU A 82 2.97 -11.18 -24.14
CA GLU A 82 2.83 -12.64 -24.31
C GLU A 82 2.46 -13.28 -22.96
N GLY A 83 1.50 -14.20 -22.99
CA GLY A 83 0.94 -14.82 -21.78
C GLY A 83 -0.20 -14.03 -21.13
N GLU A 84 -0.40 -12.77 -21.50
CA GLU A 84 -1.41 -11.89 -20.93
C GLU A 84 -2.64 -11.71 -21.84
N LYS A 85 -3.77 -11.38 -21.22
CA LYS A 85 -5.03 -11.09 -21.92
C LYS A 85 -4.88 -9.91 -22.89
N ALA A 86 -5.34 -10.07 -24.13
CA ALA A 86 -5.24 -9.03 -25.14
C ALA A 86 -5.96 -7.74 -24.71
N GLY A 87 -5.29 -6.60 -24.88
CA GLY A 87 -5.82 -5.29 -24.49
C GLY A 87 -5.88 -5.02 -22.99
N SER A 88 -5.29 -5.88 -22.14
CA SER A 88 -5.10 -5.60 -20.72
C SER A 88 -3.95 -4.60 -20.49
N SER A 89 -3.87 -4.11 -19.26
CA SER A 89 -2.92 -3.08 -18.84
C SER A 89 -2.18 -3.54 -17.60
N ASP A 90 -0.94 -3.09 -17.45
CA ASP A 90 -0.12 -3.45 -16.29
C ASP A 90 -0.77 -3.01 -14.98
N VAL A 91 -1.39 -1.82 -14.93
CA VAL A 91 -2.19 -1.35 -13.79
C VAL A 91 -3.50 -0.81 -14.34
N LEU A 92 -4.63 -1.37 -13.87
CA LEU A 92 -5.96 -0.88 -14.20
C LEU A 92 -6.80 -0.80 -12.93
N ILE A 93 -7.05 0.42 -12.48
CA ILE A 93 -7.87 0.70 -11.30
C ILE A 93 -9.00 1.66 -11.69
N ARG A 94 -10.25 1.24 -11.53
CA ARG A 94 -11.42 2.10 -11.71
C ARG A 94 -11.79 2.80 -10.43
N ASP A 95 -12.35 3.99 -10.56
CA ASP A 95 -12.80 4.81 -9.44
C ASP A 95 -11.68 5.01 -8.40
N PHE A 96 -10.45 5.20 -8.89
CA PHE A 96 -9.27 5.39 -8.05
C PHE A 96 -9.39 6.67 -7.22
N ALA A 97 -9.12 6.59 -5.94
CA ALA A 97 -9.15 7.73 -5.05
C ALA A 97 -8.10 7.60 -3.95
N LEU A 98 -7.59 8.75 -3.53
CA LEU A 98 -6.77 8.87 -2.33
C LEU A 98 -7.48 9.81 -1.36
N GLY A 99 -7.52 9.41 -0.10
CA GLY A 99 -8.28 10.13 0.93
C GLY A 99 -9.77 9.88 0.78
N TYR A 100 -10.52 10.29 1.79
CA TYR A 100 -11.95 10.01 1.87
C TYR A 100 -12.68 11.11 2.64
N ILE A 101 -14.00 11.01 2.69
CA ILE A 101 -14.87 11.88 3.47
C ILE A 101 -15.36 11.08 4.67
N ASN A 102 -15.09 11.59 5.87
CA ASN A 102 -15.47 10.95 7.10
C ASN A 102 -17.00 10.76 7.16
N ASN A 103 -17.43 9.51 7.39
CA ASN A 103 -18.83 9.15 7.40
C ASN A 103 -19.14 8.16 8.53
N GLN A 104 -19.95 8.57 9.50
CA GLN A 104 -20.31 7.74 10.65
C GLN A 104 -21.14 6.52 10.25
N ALA A 105 -22.01 6.62 9.23
CA ALA A 105 -22.82 5.50 8.78
C ALA A 105 -21.97 4.37 8.20
N TYR A 106 -20.88 4.69 7.50
CA TYR A 106 -19.88 3.72 7.03
C TYR A 106 -19.30 2.94 8.20
N TYR A 107 -18.78 3.61 9.23
CA TYR A 107 -18.18 2.90 10.38
C TYR A 107 -19.19 2.16 11.26
N GLN A 108 -20.47 2.53 11.23
CA GLN A 108 -21.52 1.74 11.88
C GLN A 108 -21.74 0.40 11.19
N ARG A 109 -21.63 0.36 9.85
CA ARG A 109 -21.69 -0.88 9.06
C ARG A 109 -20.37 -1.66 9.13
N ASN A 110 -19.26 -0.93 9.20
CA ASN A 110 -17.90 -1.45 9.18
C ASN A 110 -17.15 -1.06 10.47
N PRO A 111 -17.53 -1.62 11.64
CA PRO A 111 -16.95 -1.22 12.94
C PRO A 111 -15.46 -1.56 13.08
N LYS A 112 -14.95 -2.49 12.25
CA LYS A 112 -13.53 -2.91 12.21
C LYS A 112 -12.70 -2.17 11.15
N ALA A 113 -13.31 -1.26 10.39
CA ALA A 113 -12.59 -0.48 9.39
C ALA A 113 -11.64 0.50 10.07
N ALA A 114 -10.43 0.65 9.53
CA ALA A 114 -9.41 1.51 10.11
C ALA A 114 -9.84 2.99 10.06
N ARG A 115 -9.61 3.71 11.16
CA ARG A 115 -9.89 5.14 11.28
C ARG A 115 -8.60 5.96 11.32
N GLN A 116 -8.55 7.01 10.53
CA GLN A 116 -7.47 7.99 10.62
C GLN A 116 -7.87 9.14 11.54
N TYR A 117 -6.94 9.53 12.40
CA TYR A 117 -7.04 10.70 13.27
C TYR A 117 -6.05 11.75 12.80
N ARG A 118 -6.26 12.99 13.24
CA ARG A 118 -5.29 14.06 12.97
C ARG A 118 -3.98 13.79 13.71
N PRO A 119 -2.88 14.44 13.30
CA PRO A 119 -1.61 14.39 14.04
C PRO A 119 -1.71 14.83 15.51
N ASP A 120 -2.68 15.69 15.86
CA ASP A 120 -2.94 16.12 17.24
C ASP A 120 -3.80 15.12 18.05
N GLY A 121 -4.20 14.00 17.45
CA GLY A 121 -5.05 12.97 18.04
C GLY A 121 -6.54 13.29 18.05
N SER A 122 -6.96 14.46 17.53
CA SER A 122 -8.37 14.79 17.39
C SER A 122 -9.01 14.03 16.23
N SER A 123 -10.31 13.74 16.35
CA SER A 123 -11.08 13.09 15.29
C SER A 123 -11.51 14.07 14.21
N TYR A 124 -11.69 13.58 12.98
CA TYR A 124 -12.36 14.32 11.92
C TYR A 124 -13.86 14.40 12.17
N ASN A 125 -14.50 15.50 11.80
CA ASN A 125 -15.95 15.67 11.92
C ASN A 125 -16.70 14.92 10.81
N GLU A 126 -18.01 14.70 10.96
CA GLU A 126 -18.84 14.14 9.89
C GLU A 126 -18.78 15.03 8.64
N ASN A 127 -18.67 14.42 7.45
CA ASN A 127 -18.52 15.09 6.16
C ASN A 127 -17.21 15.88 5.98
N GLU A 128 -16.24 15.72 6.87
CA GLU A 128 -14.92 16.33 6.72
C GLU A 128 -14.01 15.45 5.85
N ILE A 129 -13.13 16.09 5.07
CA ILE A 129 -12.10 15.40 4.30
C ILE A 129 -11.03 14.86 5.25
N VAL A 130 -10.74 13.57 5.08
CA VAL A 130 -9.60 12.88 5.65
C VAL A 130 -8.58 12.68 4.53
N PRO A 131 -7.45 13.40 4.56
CA PRO A 131 -6.49 13.39 3.47
C PRO A 131 -5.66 12.11 3.46
N PHE A 132 -5.19 11.73 2.26
CA PHE A 132 -4.03 10.87 2.10
C PHE A 132 -2.77 11.72 2.23
N MET A 133 -1.87 11.32 3.12
CA MET A 133 -0.63 12.02 3.44
C MET A 133 0.54 11.36 2.71
N ILE A 134 1.41 12.18 2.12
CA ILE A 134 2.63 11.77 1.41
C ILE A 134 3.76 12.66 1.90
N ASP A 135 4.74 12.07 2.56
CA ASP A 135 5.85 12.77 3.20
C ASP A 135 7.16 12.51 2.45
N ASN A 136 7.85 13.58 2.04
CA ASN A 136 9.09 13.52 1.25
C ASN A 136 8.98 12.74 -0.08
N PRO A 137 8.04 13.10 -0.97
CA PRO A 137 7.97 12.49 -2.28
C PRO A 137 9.21 12.79 -3.11
N PHE A 138 9.52 11.88 -4.03
CA PHE A 138 10.70 11.98 -4.88
C PHE A 138 10.44 11.43 -6.28
N PHE A 139 11.20 11.96 -7.25
CA PHE A 139 11.38 11.34 -8.56
C PHE A 139 12.71 10.62 -8.58
N GLU A 140 12.78 9.42 -9.13
CA GLU A 140 14.05 8.72 -9.31
C GLU A 140 14.16 8.14 -10.70
N PHE A 141 15.32 8.35 -11.33
CA PHE A 141 15.65 7.86 -12.66
C PHE A 141 16.70 6.78 -12.55
N ALA A 142 16.46 5.64 -13.18
CA ALA A 142 17.43 4.56 -13.33
C ALA A 142 18.14 4.69 -14.67
N PHE A 143 19.47 4.61 -14.65
CA PHE A 143 20.34 4.67 -15.81
C PHE A 143 21.08 3.36 -15.97
N ASP A 144 21.19 2.87 -17.21
CA ASP A 144 22.12 1.81 -17.54
C ASP A 144 23.49 2.42 -17.81
N GLU A 145 24.48 2.14 -16.96
CA GLU A 145 25.82 2.71 -17.09
C GLU A 145 26.58 2.24 -18.33
N ALA A 146 26.17 1.13 -18.97
CA ALA A 146 26.79 0.65 -20.19
C ALA A 146 26.39 1.50 -21.41
N THR A 147 25.14 1.96 -21.47
CA THR A 147 24.61 2.76 -22.59
C THR A 147 24.44 4.24 -22.25
N ASN A 148 24.46 4.58 -20.95
CA ASN A 148 24.13 5.88 -20.39
C ASN A 148 22.70 6.35 -20.73
N GLU A 149 21.77 5.39 -20.88
CA GLU A 149 20.37 5.64 -21.19
C GLU A 149 19.49 5.52 -19.95
N VAL A 150 18.42 6.32 -19.88
CA VAL A 150 17.39 6.15 -18.85
C VAL A 150 16.59 4.89 -19.18
N VAL A 151 16.62 3.92 -18.27
CA VAL A 151 15.93 2.64 -18.41
C VAL A 151 14.71 2.51 -17.49
N GLY A 152 14.53 3.46 -16.57
CA GLY A 152 13.32 3.54 -15.77
C GLY A 152 13.17 4.85 -15.03
N VAL A 153 11.94 5.14 -14.62
CA VAL A 153 11.57 6.28 -13.78
C VAL A 153 10.56 5.82 -12.74
N ARG A 154 10.67 6.33 -11.52
CA ARG A 154 9.64 6.15 -10.50
C ARG A 154 9.28 7.45 -9.79
N LEU A 155 8.02 7.54 -9.41
CA LEU A 155 7.50 8.49 -8.44
C LEU A 155 7.33 7.74 -7.12
N GLY A 156 8.19 8.02 -6.15
CA GLY A 156 8.11 7.47 -4.82
C GLY A 156 7.44 8.43 -3.85
N PHE A 157 6.70 7.87 -2.91
CA PHE A 157 5.93 8.65 -1.94
C PHE A 157 6.76 9.01 -0.71
N GLY A 158 7.95 8.44 -0.54
CA GLY A 158 8.69 8.53 0.71
C GLY A 158 7.97 7.70 1.76
N ASP A 159 7.25 8.38 2.65
CA ASP A 159 6.29 7.75 3.55
C ASP A 159 4.85 8.11 3.14
N ALA A 160 3.93 7.16 3.25
CA ALA A 160 2.53 7.34 2.88
C ALA A 160 1.58 6.88 4.00
N MET A 161 0.53 7.65 4.25
CA MET A 161 -0.51 7.31 5.21
C MET A 161 -1.89 7.76 4.71
N GLY A 162 -2.86 6.84 4.66
CA GLY A 162 -4.23 7.20 4.36
C GLY A 162 -5.03 6.02 3.81
N VAL A 163 -6.15 6.31 3.15
CA VAL A 163 -6.95 5.29 2.48
C VAL A 163 -6.83 5.46 0.96
N LEU A 164 -6.44 4.38 0.29
CA LEU A 164 -6.53 4.22 -1.17
C LEU A 164 -7.83 3.49 -1.47
N SER A 165 -8.64 4.02 -2.39
CA SER A 165 -9.88 3.36 -2.84
C SER A 165 -9.88 3.17 -4.34
N GLY A 166 -10.50 2.10 -4.83
CA GLY A 166 -10.58 1.78 -6.24
C GLY A 166 -10.91 0.31 -6.46
N LYS A 167 -11.43 -0.01 -7.65
CA LYS A 167 -11.63 -1.38 -8.10
C LYS A 167 -10.44 -1.78 -8.96
N ILE A 168 -9.60 -2.65 -8.43
CA ILE A 168 -8.39 -3.10 -9.11
C ILE A 168 -8.80 -4.24 -10.04
N GLU A 169 -8.73 -4.00 -11.35
CA GLU A 169 -9.02 -5.02 -12.37
C GLU A 169 -7.75 -5.80 -12.72
N THR A 170 -6.62 -5.11 -12.89
CA THR A 170 -5.32 -5.75 -13.12
C THR A 170 -4.21 -5.00 -12.40
N LEU A 171 -3.24 -5.73 -11.84
CA LEU A 171 -2.13 -5.13 -11.13
C LEU A 171 -0.80 -5.87 -11.37
N THR A 172 0.17 -5.13 -11.90
CA THR A 172 1.58 -5.50 -11.99
C THR A 172 2.30 -4.76 -10.89
N GLY A 173 2.83 -5.49 -9.92
CA GLY A 173 3.25 -4.85 -8.69
C GLY A 173 3.57 -5.81 -7.56
N ASN A 174 3.76 -5.23 -6.40
CA ASN A 174 3.67 -5.96 -5.14
C ASN A 174 2.56 -5.35 -4.31
N VAL A 175 1.71 -6.22 -3.76
CA VAL A 175 0.75 -5.89 -2.71
C VAL A 175 0.86 -7.00 -1.69
N ASN A 176 1.11 -6.62 -0.44
CA ASN A 176 1.22 -7.55 0.66
C ASN A 176 0.26 -7.11 1.76
N VAL A 177 -0.82 -7.86 1.91
CA VAL A 177 -1.87 -7.59 2.88
C VAL A 177 -1.71 -8.53 4.05
N ASP A 178 -1.54 -7.97 5.25
CA ASP A 178 -1.56 -8.76 6.47
C ASP A 178 -3.02 -9.07 6.84
N ILE A 179 -3.36 -10.36 6.87
CA ILE A 179 -4.66 -10.84 7.35
C ILE A 179 -4.50 -11.25 8.80
N ILE A 180 -5.17 -10.55 9.70
CA ILE A 180 -5.11 -10.83 11.15
C ILE A 180 -6.52 -11.14 11.67
N ASP A 181 -6.73 -12.35 12.19
CA ASP A 181 -7.96 -12.71 12.93
C ASP A 181 -7.66 -12.98 14.40
N ARG A 182 -8.44 -12.36 15.28
CA ARG A 182 -8.34 -12.51 16.74
C ARG A 182 -9.40 -13.48 17.30
N GLY A 183 -9.93 -14.37 16.47
CA GLY A 183 -10.80 -15.49 16.84
C GLY A 183 -12.29 -15.30 16.55
N GLU A 184 -12.69 -14.20 15.89
CA GLU A 184 -14.09 -13.94 15.54
C GLU A 184 -14.42 -14.34 14.10
N GLY A 185 -13.52 -14.10 13.14
CA GLY A 185 -13.79 -14.36 11.72
C GLY A 185 -14.02 -15.84 11.40
N LEU A 186 -13.37 -16.73 12.14
CA LEU A 186 -13.53 -18.18 12.00
C LEU A 186 -14.89 -18.72 12.49
N ARG A 187 -15.61 -17.98 13.35
CA ARG A 187 -16.97 -18.36 13.78
C ARG A 187 -18.01 -18.05 12.71
N ASP A 188 -17.73 -17.02 11.90
CA ASP A 188 -18.62 -16.52 10.83
C ASP A 188 -18.27 -17.12 9.46
N ALA A 189 -17.10 -17.75 9.30
CA ALA A 189 -16.70 -18.53 8.13
C ALA A 189 -17.51 -19.84 8.05
N SER A 190 -18.83 -19.73 7.84
CA SER A 190 -19.70 -20.86 7.58
C SER A 190 -19.43 -21.40 6.18
N SER A 191 -18.94 -22.63 6.07
CA SER A 191 -18.90 -23.37 4.80
C SER A 191 -19.93 -24.50 4.84
N SER A 192 -20.37 -24.91 3.65
CA SER A 192 -21.43 -25.88 3.36
C SER A 192 -21.31 -27.25 4.05
N GLY A 193 -21.60 -27.33 5.35
CA GLY A 193 -22.37 -28.38 6.04
C GLY A 193 -21.94 -29.85 5.99
N ASN A 194 -20.83 -30.27 5.38
CA ASN A 194 -20.56 -31.73 5.24
C ASN A 194 -19.16 -32.22 5.66
N PHE A 195 -18.18 -31.34 5.87
CA PHE A 195 -16.81 -31.74 6.29
C PHE A 195 -16.12 -30.68 7.15
N PHE A 196 -16.29 -29.41 6.79
CA PHE A 196 -15.63 -28.29 7.43
C PHE A 196 -16.16 -27.98 8.84
N ASP A 197 -17.45 -28.18 9.11
CA ASP A 197 -18.04 -28.03 10.45
C ASP A 197 -17.34 -28.91 11.50
N GLN A 198 -16.88 -30.12 11.12
CA GLN A 198 -16.14 -31.00 12.03
C GLN A 198 -14.71 -30.51 12.28
N LEU A 199 -14.09 -29.88 11.28
CA LEU A 199 -12.74 -29.35 11.39
C LEU A 199 -12.72 -28.05 12.19
N ILE A 200 -13.66 -27.12 11.96
CA ILE A 200 -13.83 -25.93 12.80
C ILE A 200 -14.07 -26.38 14.24
N VAL A 201 -15.03 -27.27 14.52
CA VAL A 201 -15.29 -27.73 15.89
C VAL A 201 -14.04 -28.32 16.57
N LEU A 202 -13.21 -29.04 15.80
CA LEU A 202 -11.98 -29.63 16.31
C LEU A 202 -10.87 -28.61 16.57
N LEU A 203 -10.76 -27.58 15.74
CA LEU A 203 -9.76 -26.52 15.84
C LEU A 203 -10.22 -25.32 16.68
N THR A 204 -11.52 -25.18 16.95
CA THR A 204 -12.12 -24.07 17.72
C THR A 204 -11.40 -23.86 19.06
N PRO A 205 -11.09 -24.89 19.88
CA PRO A 205 -10.39 -24.68 21.15
C PRO A 205 -8.97 -24.13 21.00
N LEU A 206 -8.34 -24.34 19.84
CA LEU A 206 -7.00 -23.85 19.52
C LEU A 206 -7.04 -22.40 19.03
N LEU A 207 -8.10 -22.06 18.30
CA LEU A 207 -8.33 -20.75 17.71
C LEU A 207 -8.93 -19.74 18.73
N GLU A 208 -9.70 -20.23 19.70
CA GLU A 208 -10.18 -19.44 20.86
C GLU A 208 -9.08 -19.16 21.89
N GLY A 209 -7.91 -19.82 21.77
CA GLY A 209 -6.80 -19.76 22.73
C GLY A 209 -5.97 -18.46 22.73
N GLY A 210 -6.28 -17.50 21.85
CA GLY A 210 -5.75 -16.14 21.90
C GLY A 210 -4.50 -15.85 21.07
N SER A 211 -4.07 -16.77 20.18
CA SER A 211 -3.03 -16.47 19.19
C SER A 211 -3.71 -16.01 17.90
N PRO A 212 -3.49 -14.76 17.44
CA PRO A 212 -4.10 -14.30 16.20
C PRO A 212 -3.58 -15.13 15.03
N LEU A 213 -4.48 -15.56 14.14
CA LEU A 213 -4.04 -16.09 12.85
C LEU A 213 -3.54 -14.90 12.03
N ALA A 214 -2.24 -14.87 11.77
CA ALA A 214 -1.60 -13.87 10.91
C ALA A 214 -1.09 -14.57 9.65
N THR A 215 -1.47 -14.08 8.47
CA THR A 215 -0.96 -14.54 7.18
C THR A 215 -0.79 -13.36 6.23
N LYS A 216 -0.03 -13.57 5.17
CA LYS A 216 0.18 -12.58 4.12
C LYS A 216 -0.57 -13.00 2.87
N ALA A 217 -1.41 -12.11 2.35
CA ALA A 217 -1.96 -12.25 1.03
C ALA A 217 -1.09 -11.49 0.03
N GLN A 218 -0.84 -12.11 -1.11
CA GLN A 218 -0.01 -11.62 -2.20
C GLN A 218 -0.76 -11.77 -3.53
N LEU A 219 -0.27 -11.12 -4.58
CA LEU A 219 -0.81 -11.30 -5.94
C LEU A 219 -0.51 -12.73 -6.42
N VAL A 220 -1.55 -13.42 -6.89
CA VAL A 220 -1.49 -14.85 -7.24
C VAL A 220 -2.36 -15.15 -8.45
N TYR A 221 -2.12 -16.29 -9.11
CA TYR A 221 -3.08 -16.86 -10.05
C TYR A 221 -4.26 -17.44 -9.28
N GLY A 222 -5.49 -16.95 -9.51
CA GLY A 222 -6.68 -17.38 -8.78
C GLY A 222 -7.71 -18.18 -9.58
N ASP A 223 -7.57 -18.32 -10.91
CA ASP A 223 -8.48 -19.14 -11.72
C ASP A 223 -8.24 -20.63 -11.41
N ASP A 224 -9.26 -21.33 -10.90
CA ASP A 224 -9.25 -22.77 -10.61
C ASP A 224 -8.84 -23.64 -11.82
N ASN A 225 -8.94 -23.12 -13.05
CA ASN A 225 -8.55 -23.83 -14.27
C ASN A 225 -7.11 -23.51 -14.72
N ASP A 226 -6.44 -22.52 -14.11
CA ASP A 226 -5.04 -22.23 -14.41
C ASP A 226 -4.14 -23.26 -13.70
N PRO A 227 -3.22 -23.93 -14.41
CA PRO A 227 -2.30 -24.88 -13.79
C PRO A 227 -1.37 -24.26 -12.73
N ARG A 228 -1.26 -22.92 -12.70
CA ARG A 228 -0.44 -22.15 -11.74
C ARG A 228 -1.27 -21.62 -10.56
N VAL A 229 -2.52 -22.05 -10.39
CA VAL A 229 -3.40 -21.58 -9.31
C VAL A 229 -2.69 -21.59 -7.94
N GLY A 230 -2.70 -20.45 -7.25
CA GLY A 230 -2.02 -20.17 -5.99
C GLY A 230 -0.52 -19.86 -6.10
N GLU A 231 0.11 -19.98 -7.27
CA GLU A 231 1.46 -19.43 -7.50
C GLU A 231 1.42 -17.90 -7.56
N LEU A 232 2.55 -17.26 -7.24
CA LEU A 232 2.68 -15.80 -7.30
C LEU A 232 2.50 -15.30 -8.73
N ASP A 233 1.67 -14.27 -8.89
CA ASP A 233 1.43 -13.60 -10.16
C ASP A 233 1.85 -12.13 -10.07
N PRO A 234 3.12 -11.79 -10.41
CA PRO A 234 3.60 -10.42 -10.29
C PRO A 234 3.21 -9.52 -11.49
N ILE A 235 2.51 -10.07 -12.50
CA ILE A 235 2.23 -9.38 -13.77
C ILE A 235 0.73 -9.42 -14.03
N ARG A 236 0.10 -8.25 -14.05
CA ARG A 236 -1.33 -8.08 -14.38
C ARG A 236 -2.27 -9.00 -13.60
N ALA A 237 -1.92 -9.30 -12.35
CA ALA A 237 -2.75 -10.14 -11.50
C ALA A 237 -4.17 -9.59 -11.40
N GLU A 238 -5.14 -10.49 -11.53
CA GLU A 238 -6.56 -10.25 -11.29
C GLU A 238 -6.98 -10.72 -9.89
N TYR A 239 -6.11 -11.46 -9.17
CA TYR A 239 -6.39 -12.07 -7.88
C TYR A 239 -5.35 -11.73 -6.81
N ILE A 240 -5.81 -11.70 -5.55
CA ILE A 240 -4.97 -11.66 -4.35
C ILE A 240 -5.33 -12.81 -3.43
N GLY A 241 -4.34 -13.42 -2.79
CA GLY A 241 -4.58 -14.60 -1.98
C GLY A 241 -3.35 -15.11 -1.27
N ILE A 242 -3.52 -16.25 -0.61
CA ILE A 242 -2.45 -16.91 0.13
C ILE A 242 -1.66 -17.77 -0.86
N PRO A 243 -0.35 -17.50 -1.07
CA PRO A 243 0.44 -18.22 -2.06
C PRO A 243 0.72 -19.67 -1.65
N ASN A 244 0.92 -20.53 -2.65
CA ASN A 244 1.25 -21.93 -2.44
C ASN A 244 2.52 -22.10 -1.59
N GLY A 245 2.46 -23.01 -0.63
CA GLY A 245 3.53 -23.27 0.33
C GLY A 245 3.56 -22.33 1.53
N GLU A 246 2.69 -21.32 1.60
CA GLU A 246 2.55 -20.49 2.80
C GLU A 246 2.14 -21.36 4.00
N LYS A 247 2.88 -21.22 5.11
CA LYS A 247 2.77 -22.12 6.27
C LYS A 247 2.02 -21.48 7.42
N PHE A 248 0.91 -22.09 7.79
CA PHE A 248 0.12 -21.77 8.97
C PHE A 248 0.57 -22.63 10.14
N VAL A 249 0.87 -21.99 11.27
CA VAL A 249 1.24 -22.67 12.50
C VAL A 249 0.07 -22.62 13.47
N LEU A 250 -0.48 -23.77 13.81
CA LEU A 250 -1.43 -23.90 14.91
C LEU A 250 -0.67 -24.34 16.16
N GLU A 251 -0.27 -23.36 16.96
CA GLU A 251 0.61 -23.55 18.12
C GLU A 251 -0.07 -24.31 19.27
N ASN A 252 0.68 -25.16 19.96
CA ASN A 252 0.26 -25.78 21.23
C ASN A 252 -1.03 -26.63 21.16
N ALA A 253 -1.29 -27.28 20.02
CA ALA A 253 -2.42 -28.17 19.88
C ALA A 253 -2.37 -29.35 20.87
N GLY A 254 -3.51 -29.68 21.47
CA GLY A 254 -3.64 -30.81 22.38
C GLY A 254 -3.42 -32.17 21.68
N SER A 255 -3.00 -33.18 22.45
CA SER A 255 -2.71 -34.52 21.94
C SER A 255 -3.84 -35.14 21.12
N PHE A 256 -5.10 -34.94 21.55
CA PHE A 256 -6.27 -35.45 20.84
C PHE A 256 -6.49 -34.72 19.50
N THR A 257 -6.42 -33.38 19.49
CA THR A 257 -6.54 -32.54 18.28
C THR A 257 -5.48 -32.90 17.24
N ARG A 258 -4.24 -33.06 17.66
CA ARG A 258 -3.14 -33.47 16.78
C ARG A 258 -3.36 -34.87 16.20
N TRP A 259 -3.82 -35.80 17.03
CA TRP A 259 -4.11 -37.16 16.61
C TRP A 259 -5.26 -37.20 15.59
N SER A 260 -6.34 -36.46 15.83
CA SER A 260 -7.49 -36.42 14.92
C SER A 260 -7.15 -35.74 13.60
N VAL A 261 -6.45 -34.61 13.63
CA VAL A 261 -5.98 -33.95 12.40
C VAL A 261 -5.11 -34.90 11.58
N LYS A 262 -4.12 -35.57 12.19
CA LYS A 262 -3.23 -36.48 11.46
C LYS A 262 -3.94 -37.73 10.93
N ASN A 263 -4.75 -38.40 11.75
CA ASN A 263 -5.23 -39.75 11.46
C ASN A 263 -6.65 -39.79 10.86
N LEU A 264 -7.44 -38.73 11.00
CA LEU A 264 -8.80 -38.67 10.45
C LEU A 264 -8.90 -37.74 9.23
N ILE A 265 -8.10 -36.67 9.19
CA ILE A 265 -8.32 -35.54 8.27
C ILE A 265 -7.17 -35.36 7.26
N GLY A 266 -5.92 -35.60 7.68
CA GLY A 266 -4.73 -35.30 6.88
C GLY A 266 -4.56 -36.08 5.57
N TRP A 267 -5.36 -37.13 5.33
CA TRP A 267 -5.28 -37.95 4.10
C TRP A 267 -6.28 -37.57 3.01
N GLY A 268 -7.21 -36.64 3.29
CA GLY A 268 -8.22 -36.18 2.34
C GLY A 268 -8.45 -34.67 2.36
N SER A 269 -7.56 -33.92 3.02
CA SER A 269 -7.59 -32.45 2.99
C SER A 269 -7.09 -31.94 1.65
N SER A 270 -7.58 -30.77 1.23
CA SER A 270 -7.06 -30.04 0.08
C SER A 270 -5.70 -29.40 0.33
N SER A 271 -5.20 -29.45 1.57
CA SER A 271 -3.95 -28.82 2.01
C SER A 271 -3.01 -29.86 2.59
N GLU A 272 -1.70 -29.65 2.42
CA GLU A 272 -0.70 -30.46 3.11
C GLU A 272 -0.71 -30.13 4.62
N ILE A 273 -0.78 -31.17 5.45
CA ILE A 273 -0.81 -31.02 6.91
C ILE A 273 0.30 -31.86 7.54
N GLU A 274 1.23 -31.18 8.20
CA GLU A 274 2.29 -31.82 8.96
C GLU A 274 2.01 -31.77 10.47
N VAL A 275 2.03 -32.94 11.08
CA VAL A 275 1.94 -33.09 12.53
C VAL A 275 3.19 -33.83 13.02
N PRO A 276 4.26 -33.08 13.40
CA PRO A 276 5.53 -33.66 13.84
C PRO A 276 5.35 -34.57 15.06
N ASN A 277 6.20 -35.60 15.18
CA ASN A 277 6.23 -36.49 16.36
C ASN A 277 4.86 -37.07 16.76
N CYS A 278 3.99 -37.30 15.77
CA CYS A 278 2.67 -37.87 15.97
C CYS A 278 2.50 -39.11 15.07
N SER A 279 1.81 -40.12 15.58
CA SER A 279 1.51 -41.39 14.91
C SER A 279 0.12 -41.86 15.30
N PHE A 280 -0.36 -42.93 14.69
CA PHE A 280 -1.67 -43.52 15.02
C PHE A 280 -1.77 -43.97 16.50
N PHE A 281 -0.67 -44.44 17.10
CA PHE A 281 -0.67 -44.99 18.46
C PHE A 281 -0.11 -44.05 19.53
N SER A 282 0.51 -42.93 19.13
CA SER A 282 1.13 -41.98 20.04
C SER A 282 1.19 -40.60 19.40
N CYS A 283 0.60 -39.61 20.08
CA CYS A 283 0.63 -38.22 19.67
C CYS A 283 0.68 -37.34 20.93
N GLY A 284 1.79 -36.66 21.16
CA GLY A 284 1.92 -35.66 22.23
C GLY A 284 1.29 -34.32 21.81
N SER A 285 1.20 -33.36 22.73
CA SER A 285 0.86 -31.96 22.42
C SER A 285 1.98 -31.27 21.64
N GLY A 286 1.65 -30.22 20.89
CA GLY A 286 2.61 -29.43 20.09
C GLY A 286 1.98 -28.80 18.85
N ASP A 287 2.80 -28.34 17.91
CA ASP A 287 2.33 -27.50 16.80
C ASP A 287 1.93 -28.29 15.55
N ILE A 288 0.84 -27.87 14.90
CA ILE A 288 0.39 -28.41 13.62
C ILE A 288 0.79 -27.40 12.54
N TYR A 289 1.39 -27.87 11.45
CA TYR A 289 1.68 -27.05 10.29
C TYR A 289 0.71 -27.38 9.17
N VAL A 290 0.14 -26.36 8.55
CA VAL A 290 -0.74 -26.48 7.39
C VAL A 290 -0.15 -25.62 6.29
N TYR A 291 -0.10 -26.12 5.07
CA TYR A 291 0.41 -25.40 3.91
C TYR A 291 -0.72 -25.06 2.95
N ALA A 292 -0.75 -23.81 2.47
CA ALA A 292 -1.64 -23.42 1.40
C ALA A 292 -1.26 -24.14 0.10
N ASP A 293 -2.26 -24.63 -0.63
CA ASP A 293 -2.06 -25.26 -1.93
C ASP A 293 -3.27 -25.03 -2.83
N GLY A 294 -3.01 -24.64 -4.08
CA GLY A 294 -4.02 -24.40 -5.10
C GLY A 294 -5.14 -23.46 -4.63
N CYS A 295 -4.78 -22.29 -4.08
CA CYS A 295 -5.75 -21.32 -3.56
C CYS A 295 -6.66 -21.87 -2.44
N ARG A 296 -6.24 -22.91 -1.71
CA ARG A 296 -7.00 -23.49 -0.59
C ARG A 296 -6.18 -23.67 0.67
N VAL A 297 -6.80 -23.33 1.80
CA VAL A 297 -6.28 -23.61 3.15
C VAL A 297 -7.35 -24.35 3.93
N LEU A 298 -7.10 -25.61 4.27
CA LEU A 298 -8.04 -26.48 4.99
C LEU A 298 -9.42 -26.63 4.32
N GLY A 299 -9.48 -26.48 3.00
CA GLY A 299 -10.72 -26.54 2.21
C GLY A 299 -11.49 -25.22 2.14
N ILE A 300 -10.92 -24.11 2.61
CA ILE A 300 -11.42 -22.75 2.41
C ILE A 300 -10.73 -22.14 1.21
N ASP A 301 -11.48 -21.47 0.35
CA ASP A 301 -10.92 -20.67 -0.73
C ASP A 301 -10.09 -19.51 -0.14
N ALA A 302 -8.90 -19.31 -0.70
CA ALA A 302 -7.88 -18.41 -0.19
C ALA A 302 -7.34 -17.44 -1.24
N CYS A 303 -7.94 -17.42 -2.44
CA CYS A 303 -7.68 -16.46 -3.49
C CYS A 303 -8.99 -15.78 -3.88
N PHE A 304 -8.94 -14.47 -4.03
CA PHE A 304 -10.11 -13.63 -4.24
C PHE A 304 -9.82 -12.64 -5.36
N ASP A 305 -10.84 -12.33 -6.16
CA ASP A 305 -10.74 -11.30 -7.19
C ASP A 305 -10.32 -9.97 -6.54
N LEU A 306 -9.38 -9.26 -7.16
CA LEU A 306 -8.92 -7.96 -6.66
C LEU A 306 -10.01 -6.89 -6.67
N ASP A 307 -11.05 -7.05 -7.49
CA ASP A 307 -12.10 -6.07 -7.70
C ASP A 307 -13.12 -5.98 -6.55
N ILE A 308 -13.15 -6.97 -5.65
CA ILE A 308 -14.03 -6.98 -4.47
C ILE A 308 -13.52 -6.07 -3.35
N TYR A 309 -12.24 -5.70 -3.40
CA TYR A 309 -11.60 -4.87 -2.39
C TYR A 309 -11.58 -3.40 -2.82
N ASN A 310 -12.57 -2.64 -2.33
CA ASN A 310 -12.80 -1.28 -2.83
C ASN A 310 -11.98 -0.20 -2.11
N SER A 311 -11.46 -0.50 -0.92
CA SER A 311 -10.65 0.42 -0.11
C SER A 311 -9.63 -0.30 0.74
N PHE A 312 -8.43 0.29 0.82
CA PHE A 312 -7.30 -0.23 1.59
C PHE A 312 -6.67 0.89 2.42
N PRO A 313 -6.52 0.71 3.74
CA PRO A 313 -5.62 1.55 4.52
C PRO A 313 -4.18 1.32 4.05
N ILE A 314 -3.44 2.40 3.87
CA ILE A 314 -2.00 2.44 3.61
C ILE A 314 -1.36 3.13 4.82
N GLY A 315 -0.48 2.43 5.53
CA GLY A 315 0.19 2.90 6.73
C GLY A 315 0.21 1.86 7.85
N GLN A 316 0.72 2.24 9.01
CA GLN A 316 0.68 1.40 10.20
C GLN A 316 -0.75 1.37 10.76
N VAL A 317 -1.31 0.17 10.87
CA VAL A 317 -2.63 -0.06 11.46
C VAL A 317 -2.46 -0.71 12.83
N GLU A 318 -3.02 -0.08 13.86
CA GLU A 318 -2.96 -0.58 15.24
C GLU A 318 -4.34 -0.53 15.90
N GLU A 319 -4.57 -1.42 16.87
CA GLU A 319 -5.77 -1.38 17.69
C GLU A 319 -5.55 -0.51 18.93
N VAL A 320 -6.21 0.64 19.01
CA VAL A 320 -6.11 1.59 20.11
C VAL A 320 -7.47 1.68 20.80
N ASN A 321 -7.54 1.22 22.06
CA ASN A 321 -8.78 1.18 22.85
C ASN A 321 -9.94 0.41 22.17
N GLY A 322 -9.65 -0.70 21.48
CA GLY A 322 -10.66 -1.51 20.78
C GLY A 322 -11.09 -0.97 19.42
N GLU A 323 -10.39 0.05 18.90
CA GLU A 323 -10.65 0.65 17.59
C GLU A 323 -9.41 0.52 16.70
N ARG A 324 -9.57 0.02 15.48
CA ARG A 324 -8.48 -0.04 14.49
C ARG A 324 -8.20 1.37 13.96
N ARG A 325 -6.96 1.80 14.02
CA ARG A 325 -6.51 3.15 13.64
C ARG A 325 -5.30 3.11 12.73
N LEU A 326 -5.27 4.04 11.78
CA LEU A 326 -4.04 4.41 11.08
C LEU A 326 -3.21 5.31 12.01
N THR A 327 -2.14 4.78 12.59
CA THR A 327 -1.34 5.44 13.64
C THR A 327 -0.03 6.04 13.13
N GLY A 328 0.45 5.63 11.95
CA GLY A 328 1.66 6.17 11.35
C GLY A 328 1.78 5.84 9.86
N PRO A 329 2.70 6.51 9.15
CA PRO A 329 2.93 6.25 7.74
C PRO A 329 3.76 4.97 7.53
N ALA A 330 3.68 4.42 6.32
CA ALA A 330 4.52 3.32 5.84
C ALA A 330 5.38 3.80 4.68
N ASP A 331 6.63 3.33 4.61
CA ASP A 331 7.60 3.71 3.60
C ASP A 331 7.57 2.78 2.38
N GLY A 332 8.08 3.27 1.25
CA GLY A 332 8.35 2.42 0.08
C GLY A 332 7.20 2.29 -0.91
N ALA A 333 6.11 3.04 -0.78
CA ALA A 333 5.10 3.15 -1.83
C ALA A 333 5.64 3.93 -3.04
N PHE A 334 5.51 3.36 -4.25
CA PHE A 334 5.93 4.03 -5.48
C PHE A 334 5.22 3.49 -6.73
N ILE A 335 5.11 4.34 -7.74
CA ILE A 335 4.70 3.95 -9.10
C ILE A 335 5.92 4.13 -10.01
N SER A 336 6.20 3.13 -10.85
CA SER A 336 7.37 3.10 -11.71
C SER A 336 7.06 2.67 -13.14
N PHE A 337 7.91 3.10 -14.05
CA PHE A 337 7.89 2.74 -15.47
C PHE A 337 9.30 2.39 -15.90
N GLN A 338 9.48 1.21 -16.48
CA GLN A 338 10.81 0.74 -16.88
C GLN A 338 10.77 -0.06 -18.18
N THR A 339 11.82 0.06 -18.99
CA THR A 339 11.95 -0.61 -20.29
C THR A 339 12.50 -2.03 -20.18
N LYS A 340 13.11 -2.35 -19.05
CA LYS A 340 13.60 -3.67 -18.65
C LYS A 340 13.26 -3.88 -17.18
N ASP A 341 13.37 -5.11 -16.71
CA ASP A 341 13.25 -5.36 -15.28
C ASP A 341 14.34 -4.60 -14.51
N LEU A 342 13.95 -3.92 -13.43
CA LEU A 342 14.84 -3.09 -12.62
C LEU A 342 14.65 -3.37 -11.13
N ASP A 343 15.71 -3.16 -10.37
CA ASP A 343 15.68 -3.26 -8.93
C ASP A 343 15.55 -1.84 -8.36
N TRP A 344 14.52 -1.57 -7.56
CA TRP A 344 14.29 -0.26 -6.94
C TRP A 344 14.49 -0.36 -5.43
N LEU A 345 15.22 0.59 -4.84
CA LEU A 345 15.45 0.62 -3.39
C LEU A 345 14.13 0.82 -2.62
N LYS A 346 13.85 -0.04 -1.64
CA LYS A 346 12.66 0.00 -0.75
C LYS A 346 12.67 1.25 0.12
N ASP A 347 13.59 1.26 1.07
CA ASP A 347 13.80 2.35 2.02
C ASP A 347 14.87 3.29 1.46
N VAL A 348 14.40 4.40 0.92
CA VAL A 348 15.22 5.44 0.32
C VAL A 348 16.07 6.21 1.33
N LYS A 349 15.80 6.08 2.63
CA LYS A 349 16.55 6.71 3.73
C LYS A 349 17.72 5.84 4.19
N LYS A 350 17.74 4.55 3.82
CA LYS A 350 18.81 3.62 4.17
C LYS A 350 20.11 3.97 3.43
N SER A 351 21.23 3.95 4.14
CA SER A 351 22.55 4.29 3.62
C SER A 351 23.50 3.10 3.42
N ASP A 352 23.33 2.04 4.22
CA ASP A 352 24.08 0.79 4.08
C ASP A 352 23.22 -0.21 3.29
N LEU A 353 23.39 -0.20 1.97
CA LEU A 353 22.52 -0.91 1.03
C LEU A 353 23.06 -2.31 0.73
N THR A 354 22.18 -3.30 0.84
CA THR A 354 22.40 -4.67 0.36
C THR A 354 21.42 -4.99 -0.76
N VAL A 355 21.64 -6.10 -1.47
CA VAL A 355 20.77 -6.51 -2.60
C VAL A 355 19.33 -6.78 -2.13
N GLU A 356 19.17 -7.25 -0.89
CA GLU A 356 17.86 -7.56 -0.28
C GLU A 356 17.00 -6.31 0.00
N ASP A 357 17.62 -5.13 0.03
CA ASP A 357 16.92 -3.84 0.21
C ASP A 357 16.19 -3.39 -1.05
N PHE A 358 16.40 -4.06 -2.18
CA PHE A 358 15.77 -3.71 -3.44
C PHE A 358 14.53 -4.58 -3.71
N ILE A 359 13.59 -4.01 -4.47
CA ILE A 359 12.42 -4.68 -5.02
C ILE A 359 12.64 -4.83 -6.52
N ARG A 360 12.50 -6.06 -7.00
CA ARG A 360 12.43 -6.34 -8.44
C ARG A 360 11.10 -5.81 -9.00
N ALA A 361 11.18 -4.86 -9.93
CA ALA A 361 10.05 -4.36 -10.69
C ALA A 361 10.16 -4.81 -12.15
N THR A 362 9.13 -5.49 -12.62
CA THR A 362 9.04 -6.03 -13.98
C THR A 362 8.98 -4.92 -15.03
N SER A 363 9.54 -5.13 -16.22
CA SER A 363 9.38 -4.21 -17.36
C SER A 363 7.92 -3.82 -17.60
N GLY A 364 7.66 -2.54 -17.87
CA GLY A 364 6.31 -1.98 -17.99
C GLY A 364 6.00 -0.93 -16.94
N ALA A 365 4.73 -0.76 -16.62
CA ALA A 365 4.30 -0.01 -15.43
C ALA A 365 4.24 -0.96 -14.22
N PHE A 366 4.64 -0.47 -13.06
CA PHE A 366 4.68 -1.26 -11.83
C PHE A 366 4.27 -0.41 -10.65
N PHE A 367 3.37 -0.93 -9.82
CA PHE A 367 2.90 -0.25 -8.61
C PHE A 367 3.30 -1.05 -7.37
N ASN A 368 4.09 -0.44 -6.49
CA ASN A 368 4.48 -1.03 -5.22
C ASN A 368 3.63 -0.48 -4.08
N ILE A 369 2.89 -1.37 -3.42
CA ILE A 369 2.23 -1.11 -2.14
C ILE A 369 3.02 -1.87 -1.06
N PRO A 370 3.66 -1.16 -0.12
CA PRO A 370 4.63 -1.76 0.81
C PRO A 370 4.00 -2.78 1.76
N ASN A 371 4.84 -3.70 2.24
CA ASN A 371 4.42 -4.85 3.04
C ASN A 371 3.98 -4.39 4.43
N GLY A 372 2.83 -4.88 4.89
CA GLY A 372 2.28 -4.50 6.19
C GLY A 372 1.75 -3.07 6.24
N ALA A 373 1.71 -2.37 5.09
CA ALA A 373 1.02 -1.09 4.98
C ALA A 373 -0.51 -1.25 4.90
N THR A 374 -0.98 -2.47 4.65
CA THR A 374 -2.41 -2.79 4.60
C THR A 374 -2.69 -4.02 5.44
N GLU A 375 -3.54 -3.85 6.43
CA GLU A 375 -4.04 -4.93 7.28
C GLU A 375 -5.54 -5.05 7.07
N VAL A 376 -6.04 -6.27 6.86
CA VAL A 376 -7.47 -6.59 6.82
C VAL A 376 -7.80 -7.65 7.85
N ASN A 377 -9.03 -7.66 8.33
CA ASN A 377 -9.51 -8.78 9.15
C ASN A 377 -9.98 -9.95 8.25
N LEU A 378 -10.16 -11.14 8.82
CA LEU A 378 -10.56 -12.32 8.04
C LEU A 378 -11.89 -12.15 7.30
N ASN A 379 -12.88 -11.45 7.88
CA ASN A 379 -14.14 -11.19 7.18
C ASN A 379 -13.94 -10.28 5.96
N GLU A 380 -13.11 -9.24 6.08
CA GLU A 380 -12.72 -8.38 4.95
C GLU A 380 -11.92 -9.16 3.91
N ALA A 381 -11.04 -10.08 4.33
CA ALA A 381 -10.30 -10.94 3.41
C ALA A 381 -11.24 -11.84 2.60
N LEU A 382 -12.24 -12.46 3.24
CA LEU A 382 -13.16 -13.41 2.59
C LEU A 382 -14.24 -12.74 1.74
N ASN A 383 -14.74 -11.58 2.17
CA ASN A 383 -15.92 -10.94 1.57
C ASN A 383 -15.59 -9.63 0.81
N GLY A 384 -14.33 -9.21 0.82
CA GLY A 384 -13.90 -7.92 0.29
C GLY A 384 -14.04 -6.77 1.28
N THR A 385 -13.65 -5.58 0.83
CA THR A 385 -13.77 -4.35 1.61
C THR A 385 -14.81 -3.42 1.01
N ASP A 386 -15.67 -2.89 1.88
CA ASP A 386 -16.56 -1.79 1.53
C ASP A 386 -15.75 -0.55 1.16
N ARG A 387 -16.29 0.24 0.24
CA ARG A 387 -15.65 1.49 -0.18
C ARG A 387 -15.86 2.58 0.85
N TYR A 388 -14.81 3.31 1.20
CA TYR A 388 -14.94 4.57 1.91
C TYR A 388 -15.58 5.62 1.00
N ARG A 389 -16.40 6.50 1.57
CA ARG A 389 -17.02 7.59 0.80
C ARG A 389 -15.95 8.53 0.27
N THR A 390 -15.89 8.74 -1.05
CA THR A 390 -14.89 9.65 -1.66
C THR A 390 -15.50 10.86 -2.38
N GLU A 391 -16.83 10.92 -2.51
CA GLU A 391 -17.55 12.06 -3.07
C GLU A 391 -18.64 12.61 -2.12
N TYR A 392 -18.98 13.88 -2.26
CA TYR A 392 -20.08 14.48 -1.50
C TYR A 392 -21.47 14.11 -2.03
N ILE A 393 -21.59 13.91 -3.35
CA ILE A 393 -22.86 13.71 -4.05
C ILE A 393 -22.92 12.28 -4.58
N ASP A 394 -23.96 11.54 -4.23
CA ASP A 394 -24.15 10.20 -4.76
C ASP A 394 -24.61 10.24 -6.23
N ARG A 395 -23.76 9.72 -7.10
CA ARG A 395 -23.98 9.63 -8.55
C ARG A 395 -24.44 8.23 -8.97
N GLY A 396 -24.71 7.33 -8.03
CA GLY A 396 -25.10 5.94 -8.28
C GLY A 396 -23.95 5.09 -8.83
N ARG A 397 -22.70 5.43 -8.50
CA ARG A 397 -21.48 4.74 -8.96
C ARG A 397 -20.83 3.85 -7.90
N GLY A 398 -21.42 3.75 -6.71
CA GLY A 398 -20.85 2.99 -5.59
C GLY A 398 -19.63 3.68 -4.96
N LEU A 399 -19.66 5.01 -4.87
CA LEU A 399 -18.58 5.84 -4.28
C LEU A 399 -18.86 6.24 -2.81
N PHE A 400 -19.76 5.52 -2.13
CA PHE A 400 -20.42 5.91 -0.86
C PHE A 400 -20.50 4.80 0.18
#